data_AF-A0A142ES47-F1
#
_entry.id   AF-A0A142ES47-F1
#
_cell.length_a   1.000
_cell.length_b   1.000
_cell.length_c   1.000
_cell.angle_alpha   90.00
_cell.angle_beta   90.00
_cell.angle_gamma   90.00
#
_symmetry.space_group_name_H-M   'P 1'
#
loop_
_entity.id
_entity.type
_entity.pdbx_description
1 polymer ?
#
loop_
_entity_poly.entity_id
_entity_poly.type
_entity_poly.pdbx_seq_one_letter_code
_entity_poly.pdbx_strand_id
1 'polypeptide(L)'
;MICKRCNTQNEAGAKFCKNCGMELNFIPSNKDKHSKISDTLLTIFIFITFVITVANFTIQKLVDDWYEVPTKYFQGTLWILGNLIYILVPIAIKNQTIKIIGIILTAIMVLYWSYGNFTWIFE
;
A
#
# COMPACT_ATOMS: atom_id res chain seq x y z
N MET A 1 -37.06 4.55 16.82
CA MET A 1 -35.63 4.17 16.67
C MET A 1 -34.77 5.43 16.60
N ILE A 2 -33.66 5.51 17.35
CA ILE A 2 -32.77 6.69 17.32
C ILE A 2 -31.70 6.48 16.23
N CYS A 3 -31.51 7.48 15.37
CA CYS A 3 -30.49 7.43 14.31
C CYS A 3 -29.07 7.54 14.90
N LYS A 4 -28.17 6.61 14.56
CA LYS A 4 -26.77 6.60 15.04
C LYS A 4 -25.87 7.71 14.47
N ARG A 5 -26.31 8.43 13.43
CA ARG A 5 -25.53 9.52 12.79
C ARG A 5 -25.88 10.90 13.29
N CYS A 6 -27.16 11.18 13.51
CA CYS A 6 -27.64 12.52 13.85
C CYS A 6 -28.52 12.56 15.11
N ASN A 7 -28.70 11.43 15.79
CA ASN A 7 -29.49 11.27 17.02
C ASN A 7 -30.98 11.62 16.90
N THR A 8 -31.50 11.83 15.69
CA THR A 8 -32.94 12.07 15.48
C THR A 8 -33.76 10.83 15.85
N GLN A 9 -34.84 11.04 16.60
CA GLN A 9 -35.85 10.03 16.87
C GLN A 9 -36.74 9.80 15.65
N ASN A 10 -36.77 8.55 15.19
CA ASN A 10 -37.57 8.09 14.06
C ASN A 10 -38.67 7.13 14.54
N GLU A 11 -39.69 6.97 13.71
CA GLU A 11 -40.80 6.04 13.92
C GLU A 11 -40.33 4.58 14.04
N ALA A 12 -41.14 3.75 14.68
CA ALA A 12 -40.88 2.32 14.75
C ALA A 12 -41.08 1.69 13.35
N GLY A 13 -40.07 0.98 12.85
CA GLY A 13 -40.09 0.38 11.50
C GLY A 13 -39.60 1.28 10.36
N ALA A 14 -39.22 2.54 10.63
CA ALA A 14 -38.61 3.40 9.62
C ALA A 14 -37.31 2.77 9.07
N LYS A 15 -37.19 2.69 7.74
CA LYS A 15 -35.97 2.18 7.07
C LYS A 15 -34.86 3.23 7.03
N PHE A 16 -35.21 4.49 6.80
CA PHE A 16 -34.27 5.61 6.71
C PHE A 16 -34.60 6.70 7.73
N CYS A 17 -33.57 7.44 8.14
CA CYS A 17 -33.71 8.56 9.06
C CYS A 17 -34.36 9.75 8.36
N LYS A 18 -35.46 10.27 8.93
CA LYS A 18 -36.22 11.41 8.39
C LYS A 18 -35.44 12.74 8.29
N ASN A 19 -34.36 12.88 9.05
CA ASN A 19 -33.53 14.08 9.06
C ASN A 19 -32.31 13.98 8.12
N CYS A 20 -31.49 12.93 8.23
CA CYS A 20 -30.23 12.82 7.50
C CYS A 20 -30.19 11.76 6.39
N GLY A 21 -31.28 11.01 6.18
CA GLY A 21 -31.38 9.98 5.13
C GLY A 21 -30.60 8.68 5.37
N MET A 22 -29.85 8.56 6.48
CA MET A 22 -29.14 7.31 6.82
C MET A 22 -30.12 6.15 7.05
N GLU A 23 -29.83 4.97 6.51
CA GLU A 23 -30.55 3.75 6.83
C GLU A 23 -30.38 3.39 8.31
N LEU A 24 -31.50 3.20 9.02
CA LEU A 24 -31.51 3.06 10.49
C LEU A 24 -31.06 1.67 10.96
N ASN A 25 -31.17 0.68 10.07
CA ASN A 25 -30.65 -0.68 10.27
C ASN A 25 -29.22 -0.85 9.72
N PHE A 26 -28.58 0.22 9.25
CA PHE A 26 -27.20 0.16 8.79
C PHE A 26 -26.28 -0.16 9.97
N ILE A 27 -25.75 -1.38 9.98
CA ILE A 27 -24.61 -1.75 10.80
C ILE A 27 -23.39 -1.51 9.91
N PRO A 28 -22.50 -0.56 10.22
CA PRO A 28 -21.27 -0.40 9.46
C PRO A 28 -20.54 -1.73 9.45
N SER A 29 -20.39 -2.32 8.26
CA SER A 29 -19.81 -3.64 8.14
C SER A 29 -18.29 -3.53 8.28
N ASN A 30 -17.66 -4.49 8.94
CA ASN A 30 -16.19 -4.52 9.04
C ASN A 30 -15.51 -4.69 7.65
N LYS A 31 -16.27 -5.11 6.62
CA LYS A 31 -15.81 -5.13 5.22
C LYS A 31 -15.39 -3.74 4.73
N ASP A 32 -16.07 -2.68 5.18
CA ASP A 32 -15.81 -1.31 4.74
C ASP A 32 -14.54 -0.72 5.36
N LYS A 33 -14.15 -1.17 6.55
CA LYS A 33 -12.88 -0.79 7.19
C LYS A 33 -11.69 -1.46 6.50
N HIS A 34 -11.79 -2.75 6.21
CA HIS A 34 -10.72 -3.50 5.54
C HIS A 34 -10.51 -3.02 4.09
N SER A 35 -11.56 -2.64 3.36
CA SER A 35 -11.37 -2.10 1.99
C SER A 35 -10.59 -0.80 2.01
N LYS A 36 -10.93 0.14 2.90
CA LYS A 36 -10.22 1.42 3.03
C LYS A 36 -8.73 1.24 3.32
N ILE A 37 -8.37 0.31 4.19
CA ILE A 37 -6.96 0.01 4.49
C ILE A 37 -6.25 -0.54 3.25
N SER A 38 -6.85 -1.53 2.57
CA SER A 38 -6.31 -2.08 1.32
C SER A 38 -6.07 -0.99 0.28
N ASP A 39 -7.06 -0.14 0.03
CA ASP A 39 -6.98 0.92 -0.98
C ASP A 39 -5.90 1.95 -0.62
N THR A 40 -5.78 2.28 0.68
CA THR A 40 -4.73 3.17 1.19
C THR A 40 -3.34 2.57 0.98
N LEU A 41 -3.14 1.28 1.29
CA LEU A 41 -1.86 0.59 1.08
C LEU A 41 -1.45 0.58 -0.39
N LEU A 42 -2.39 0.29 -1.29
CA LEU A 42 -2.12 0.30 -2.74
C LEU A 42 -1.83 1.71 -3.25
N THR A 43 -2.53 2.72 -2.75
CA THR A 43 -2.26 4.12 -3.10
C THR A 43 -0.85 4.54 -2.67
N ILE A 44 -0.44 4.17 -1.45
CA ILE A 44 0.92 4.40 -0.95
C ILE A 44 1.95 3.66 -1.80
N PHE A 45 1.71 2.39 -2.12
CA PHE A 45 2.60 1.60 -2.97
C PHE A 45 2.80 2.25 -4.35
N ILE A 46 1.71 2.67 -5.01
CA ILE A 46 1.76 3.32 -6.32
C ILE A 46 2.55 4.63 -6.25
N PHE A 47 2.27 5.47 -5.26
CA PHE A 47 2.94 6.76 -5.11
C PHE A 47 4.44 6.58 -4.85
N ILE A 48 4.83 5.70 -3.93
CA ILE A 48 6.25 5.45 -3.62
C ILE A 48 6.96 4.84 -4.84
N THR A 49 6.33 3.88 -5.52
CA THR A 49 6.90 3.29 -6.74
C THR A 49 7.11 4.36 -7.81
N PHE A 50 6.14 5.25 -8.03
CA PHE A 50 6.29 6.36 -8.96
C PHE A 50 7.48 7.26 -8.60
N VAL A 51 7.60 7.68 -7.34
CA VAL A 51 8.72 8.51 -6.86
C VAL A 51 10.07 7.80 -7.07
N ILE A 52 10.15 6.51 -6.72
CA ILE A 52 11.36 5.70 -6.92
C ILE A 52 11.69 5.58 -8.41
N THR A 53 10.71 5.36 -9.28
CA THR A 53 10.92 5.28 -10.74
C THR A 53 11.44 6.60 -11.30
N VAL A 54 10.87 7.74 -10.89
CA VAL A 54 11.35 9.06 -11.30
C VAL A 54 12.78 9.27 -10.83
N ALA A 55 13.09 8.98 -9.55
CA ALA A 55 14.44 9.12 -9.02
C ALA A 55 15.46 8.24 -9.76
N ASN A 56 15.12 6.98 -10.05
CA ASN A 56 15.96 6.09 -10.86
C ASN A 56 16.23 6.68 -12.25
N PHE A 57 15.18 7.15 -12.93
CA PHE A 57 15.30 7.76 -14.24
C PHE A 57 16.21 9.01 -14.20
N THR A 58 16.00 9.88 -13.21
CA THR A 58 16.80 11.09 -13.02
C THR A 58 18.26 10.76 -12.80
N ILE A 59 18.58 9.83 -11.89
CA ILE A 59 19.97 9.44 -11.60
C ILE A 59 20.61 8.85 -12.84
N GLN A 60 19.98 7.86 -13.47
CA GLN A 60 20.58 7.15 -14.60
C GLN A 60 20.74 8.00 -15.86
N LYS A 61 19.94 9.06 -16.01
CA LYS A 61 19.95 9.91 -17.20
C LYS A 61 20.66 11.24 -17.05
N LEU A 62 20.71 11.80 -15.83
CA LEU A 62 21.23 13.15 -15.58
C LEU A 62 22.51 13.16 -14.76
N VAL A 63 22.91 12.04 -14.17
CA VAL A 63 24.16 11.92 -13.41
C VAL A 63 25.12 11.08 -14.22
N ASP A 64 26.20 11.70 -14.68
CA ASP A 64 27.31 10.99 -15.32
C ASP A 64 27.96 10.05 -14.31
N ASP A 65 28.38 8.89 -14.79
CA ASP A 65 29.05 7.86 -13.96
C ASP A 65 28.29 7.52 -12.67
N TRP A 66 26.95 7.52 -12.72
CA TRP A 66 26.09 7.21 -11.55
C TRP A 66 26.36 5.85 -10.91
N TYR A 67 27.01 4.93 -11.63
CA TYR A 67 27.43 3.61 -11.18
C TYR A 67 28.73 3.65 -10.36
N GLU A 68 29.40 4.79 -10.27
CA GLU A 68 30.59 5.02 -9.45
C GLU A 68 30.25 5.64 -8.08
N VAL A 69 31.20 5.54 -7.15
CA VAL A 69 31.08 6.15 -5.81
C VAL A 69 31.10 7.68 -5.92
N PRO A 70 30.19 8.41 -5.26
CA PRO A 70 29.26 7.97 -4.21
C PRO A 70 27.85 7.59 -4.70
N THR A 71 27.49 7.94 -5.94
CA THR A 71 26.13 7.78 -6.48
C THR A 71 25.67 6.33 -6.49
N LYS A 72 26.60 5.40 -6.72
CA LYS A 72 26.39 3.95 -6.62
C LYS A 72 25.67 3.53 -5.33
N TYR A 73 26.09 4.07 -4.18
CA TYR A 73 25.50 3.74 -2.88
C TYR A 73 24.05 4.24 -2.78
N PHE A 74 23.79 5.45 -3.26
CA PHE A 74 22.43 6.02 -3.29
C PHE A 74 21.51 5.22 -4.19
N GLN A 75 21.98 4.88 -5.39
CA GLN A 75 21.23 4.12 -6.38
C GLN A 75 20.92 2.70 -5.89
N GLY A 76 21.91 2.00 -5.33
CA GLY A 76 21.71 0.67 -4.78
C GLY A 76 20.77 0.67 -3.57
N THR A 77 20.88 1.67 -2.70
CA THR A 77 19.95 1.87 -1.57
C THR A 77 18.52 2.10 -2.08
N LEU A 78 18.36 2.92 -3.12
CA LEU A 78 17.06 3.19 -3.74
C LEU A 78 16.43 1.91 -4.31
N TRP A 79 17.21 1.03 -4.95
CA TRP A 79 16.73 -0.27 -5.42
C TRP A 79 16.31 -1.20 -4.28
N ILE A 80 17.08 -1.27 -3.19
CA ILE A 80 16.72 -2.08 -2.02
C ILE A 80 15.41 -1.59 -1.40
N LEU A 81 15.27 -0.28 -1.20
CA LEU A 81 14.01 0.32 -0.71
C LEU A 81 12.84 0.04 -1.67
N GLY A 82 13.10 0.12 -2.99
CA GLY A 82 12.14 -0.23 -4.03
C GLY A 82 11.69 -1.69 -3.95
N ASN A 83 12.58 -2.63 -3.63
CA ASN A 83 12.19 -4.03 -3.45
C ASN A 83 11.30 -4.21 -2.21
N LEU A 84 11.66 -3.57 -1.09
CA LEU A 84 10.93 -3.72 0.17
C LEU A 84 9.47 -3.25 0.06
N ILE A 85 9.16 -2.26 -0.79
CA ILE A 85 7.81 -1.72 -0.92
C ILE A 85 6.81 -2.73 -1.52
N TYR A 86 7.27 -3.73 -2.27
CA TYR A 86 6.40 -4.74 -2.87
C TYR A 86 5.64 -5.56 -1.82
N ILE A 87 6.10 -5.60 -0.56
CA ILE A 87 5.38 -6.27 0.53
C ILE A 87 3.99 -5.66 0.81
N LEU A 88 3.76 -4.40 0.45
CA LEU A 88 2.48 -3.75 0.65
C LEU A 88 1.36 -4.38 -0.19
N VAL A 89 1.69 -4.90 -1.37
CA VAL A 89 0.73 -5.52 -2.31
C VAL A 89 0.03 -6.74 -1.69
N PRO A 90 0.74 -7.78 -1.20
CA PRO A 90 0.08 -8.93 -0.60
C PRO A 90 -0.60 -8.59 0.74
N ILE A 91 -0.10 -7.60 1.51
CA ILE A 91 -0.75 -7.16 2.76
C ILE A 91 -2.15 -6.57 2.48
N ALA A 92 -2.32 -5.89 1.34
CA ALA A 92 -3.61 -5.32 0.93
C ALA A 92 -4.66 -6.39 0.57
N ILE A 93 -4.25 -7.61 0.23
CA ILE A 93 -5.17 -8.68 -0.20
C ILE A 93 -6.15 -9.04 0.91
N LYS A 94 -7.46 -9.09 0.60
CA LYS A 94 -8.49 -9.41 1.60
C LYS A 94 -8.55 -10.90 1.96
N ASN A 95 -8.33 -11.77 0.98
CA ASN A 95 -8.37 -13.22 1.19
C ASN A 95 -7.13 -13.66 1.99
N GLN A 96 -7.34 -14.27 3.16
CA GLN A 96 -6.25 -14.64 4.08
C GLN A 96 -5.28 -15.67 3.47
N THR A 97 -5.78 -16.67 2.75
CA THR A 97 -4.94 -17.70 2.11
C THR A 97 -4.08 -17.09 1.01
N ILE A 98 -4.67 -16.28 0.12
CA ILE A 98 -3.94 -15.61 -0.95
C ILE A 98 -2.94 -14.60 -0.39
N LYS A 99 -3.30 -13.88 0.68
CA LYS A 99 -2.39 -12.96 1.40
C LYS A 99 -1.13 -13.67 1.88
N ILE A 100 -1.28 -14.81 2.56
CA ILE A 100 -0.14 -15.56 3.10
C ILE A 100 0.75 -16.05 1.96
N ILE A 101 0.16 -16.64 0.91
CA ILE A 101 0.92 -17.09 -0.28
C ILE A 101 1.67 -15.92 -0.91
N GLY A 102 0.99 -14.78 -1.10
CA GLY A 102 1.57 -13.57 -1.67
C GLY A 102 2.73 -13.02 -0.83
N ILE A 103 2.62 -13.03 0.51
CA ILE A 103 3.69 -12.61 1.41
C ILE A 103 4.93 -13.50 1.23
N ILE A 104 4.74 -14.82 1.18
CA ILE A 104 5.86 -15.78 1.02
C ILE A 104 6.56 -15.57 -0.33
N LEU A 105 5.80 -15.50 -1.42
CA LEU A 105 6.37 -15.29 -2.75
C LEU A 105 7.11 -13.95 -2.85
N THR A 106 6.52 -12.89 -2.31
CA THR A 106 7.14 -11.56 -2.29
C THR A 106 8.40 -11.55 -1.43
N ALA A 107 8.40 -12.19 -0.27
CA ALA A 107 9.58 -12.27 0.59
C ALA A 107 10.76 -12.95 -0.12
N ILE A 108 10.52 -14.08 -0.81
CA ILE A 108 11.56 -14.77 -1.59
C ILE A 108 12.12 -13.84 -2.68
N MET A 109 11.24 -13.18 -3.43
CA MET A 109 11.61 -12.27 -4.50
C MET A 109 12.43 -11.07 -3.99
N VAL A 110 11.99 -10.46 -2.88
CA VAL A 110 12.67 -9.34 -2.24
C VAL A 110 14.04 -9.74 -1.72
N LEU A 111 14.16 -10.92 -1.10
CA LEU A 111 15.45 -11.43 -0.64
C LEU A 111 16.42 -11.64 -1.81
N TYR A 112 15.95 -12.25 -2.89
CA TYR A 112 16.75 -12.48 -4.09
C TYR A 112 17.27 -11.17 -4.70
N TRP A 113 16.39 -10.19 -4.94
CA TRP A 113 16.81 -8.90 -5.51
C TRP A 113 17.66 -8.08 -4.55
N SER A 114 17.36 -8.10 -3.25
CA SER A 114 18.14 -7.36 -2.26
C SER A 114 19.55 -7.92 -2.13
N TYR A 115 19.71 -9.24 -2.20
CA TYR A 115 21.02 -9.86 -2.25
C TYR A 115 21.81 -9.40 -3.47
N GLY A 116 21.23 -9.45 -4.68
CA GLY A 116 21.89 -9.00 -5.90
C GLY A 116 22.24 -7.50 -5.90
N ASN A 117 21.38 -6.66 -5.32
CA ASN A 117 21.68 -5.24 -5.17
C ASN A 117 22.79 -5.00 -4.13
N PHE A 118 22.80 -5.77 -3.06
CA PHE A 118 23.85 -5.69 -2.05
C PHE A 118 25.20 -6.09 -2.63
N THR A 119 25.28 -7.19 -3.37
CA THR A 119 26.53 -7.59 -4.04
C THR A 119 26.98 -6.52 -5.03
N TRP A 120 26.07 -6.00 -5.86
CA TRP A 120 26.39 -4.92 -6.81
C TRP A 120 26.95 -3.66 -6.14
N ILE A 121 26.49 -3.30 -4.94
CA ILE A 121 26.98 -2.13 -4.20
C ILE A 121 28.44 -2.32 -3.75
N PHE A 122 28.80 -3.52 -3.29
CA PHE A 122 30.07 -3.79 -2.60
C PHE A 122 31.14 -4.47 -3.46
N GLU A 123 30.78 -4.98 -4.63
CA GLU A 123 31.70 -5.44 -5.68
C GLU A 123 32.13 -4.27 -6.59
#